data_AF-A0A6I9X5C3-F1
#
_entry.id   AF-A0A6I9X5C3-F1
#
_cell.length_a   1.000
_cell.length_b   1.000
_cell.length_c   1.000
_cell.angle_alpha   90.00
_cell.angle_beta   90.00
_cell.angle_gamma   90.00
#
_symmetry.space_group_name_H-M   'P 1'
#
loop_
_entity.id
_entity.type
_entity.pdbx_description
1 polymer ?
#
loop_
_entity_poly.entity_id
_entity_poly.type
_entity_poly.pdbx_seq_one_letter_code
_entity_poly.pdbx_strand_id
1 'polypeptide(L)'
;MSQESQHGKWTLSSSEDSMDELADSEKPSTSVTQRGHESKKSSHSVSEARKAANKRKMSPLKYVAGNFPKEEEASDQKFAREDFGWCLSSSEDEDLKTSSRNKDAITTVRKAESGTLMELPTACKIPSSHKSEEPSEVQDTWDLLNGQDPFRFFLTKVKGIKSKYNSRALHIKDILSPLFGTLVSSAQFNYCIDVEWLVQQYPKEFRDKPLLIVHGEKRESKAELHEDAHPYKNVRLCQAKLDIAFGTHHTKMMLLNYEEGLRVVIHTSNLIDDDWYQKTQGIWLSPLYPRLPPGSPESDGESHTHFKSDLISYLISYKSASLMEWVEIIKQHDLSETRVYLIGSTPGRYQGDAKEKWGHLKLRKLLKEHATQIPDQDSWSIIGQFSSIGSMGVDQSKWLCSEFRESLGSLGKKLKTPPNEIPIHLIYPSVENVRRSLEGYPVFYFFFSWRFSAI
;
A
#
# COMPACT_ATOMS: atom_id res chain seq x y z
N MET A 1 65.54 -3.83 13.31
CA MET A 1 64.98 -2.86 12.36
C MET A 1 63.51 -2.69 12.73
N SER A 2 63.16 -1.80 13.68
CA SER A 2 62.77 -0.37 13.48
C SER A 2 61.55 -0.25 12.56
N GLN A 3 60.37 0.27 12.93
CA GLN A 3 59.90 1.21 13.98
C GLN A 3 58.36 1.07 14.12
N GLU A 4 57.80 0.97 15.34
CA GLU A 4 57.01 2.00 16.11
C GLU A 4 55.63 2.37 15.53
N SER A 5 54.51 1.99 16.17
CA SER A 5 53.73 2.66 17.26
C SER A 5 52.81 3.79 16.74
N GLN A 6 51.53 3.95 17.11
CA GLN A 6 50.94 4.29 18.42
C GLN A 6 49.45 3.82 18.46
N HIS A 7 48.95 3.10 19.47
CA HIS A 7 48.33 3.57 20.73
C HIS A 7 47.17 4.59 20.54
N GLY A 8 46.00 4.48 21.17
CA GLY A 8 45.70 3.83 22.46
C GLY A 8 44.23 3.51 22.74
N LYS A 9 44.08 2.78 23.85
CA LYS A 9 42.87 2.23 24.47
C LYS A 9 42.02 3.32 25.13
N TRP A 10 40.70 3.13 25.16
CA TRP A 10 39.81 3.81 26.10
C TRP A 10 39.40 2.86 27.24
N THR A 11 39.43 3.41 28.45
CA THR A 11 39.21 2.77 29.75
C THR A 11 37.76 2.78 30.18
N LEU A 12 37.35 1.71 30.86
CA LEU A 12 36.14 1.63 31.69
C LEU A 12 36.35 2.45 32.98
N SER A 13 35.32 3.17 33.42
CA SER A 13 35.20 3.66 34.79
C SER A 13 33.74 3.61 35.25
N SER A 14 33.54 2.91 36.36
CA SER A 14 32.35 2.85 37.20
C SER A 14 32.47 3.86 38.34
N SER A 15 31.37 4.45 38.79
CA SER A 15 31.20 4.95 40.16
C SER A 15 29.70 5.03 40.52
N GLU A 16 29.37 4.42 41.65
CA GLU A 16 28.12 4.49 42.40
C GLU A 16 28.16 5.66 43.42
N ASP A 17 27.03 5.82 44.14
CA ASP A 17 26.75 6.67 45.33
C ASP A 17 26.37 8.14 45.09
N SER A 18 25.39 8.76 45.76
CA SER A 18 24.31 8.36 46.69
C SER A 18 23.41 9.59 47.02
N MET A 19 22.17 9.32 47.45
CA MET A 19 21.27 10.04 48.39
C MET A 19 20.67 11.46 48.16
N ASP A 20 19.32 11.47 48.24
CA ASP A 20 18.38 12.32 49.01
C ASP A 20 18.46 13.86 48.96
N GLU A 21 17.37 14.53 48.53
CA GLU A 21 16.39 15.12 49.47
C GLU A 21 15.18 15.78 48.77
N LEU A 22 14.10 15.84 49.56
CA LEU A 22 12.73 16.32 49.34
C LEU A 22 12.63 17.85 49.17
N ALA A 23 11.61 18.34 48.45
CA ALA A 23 10.72 19.41 48.94
C ALA A 23 9.57 19.73 47.95
N ASP A 24 8.45 20.02 48.58
CA ASP A 24 7.08 20.20 48.12
C ASP A 24 6.75 21.61 47.57
N SER A 25 5.63 21.69 46.83
CA SER A 25 4.66 22.82 46.78
C SER A 25 5.11 24.14 46.10
N GLU A 26 4.31 24.99 45.44
CA GLU A 26 2.88 25.28 45.39
C GLU A 26 2.47 25.88 44.01
N LYS A 27 1.17 25.84 43.72
CA LYS A 27 0.46 26.67 42.73
C LYS A 27 0.57 28.16 43.09
N PRO A 28 0.24 29.07 42.13
CA PRO A 28 -0.99 29.82 42.37
C PRO A 28 -1.88 29.99 41.14
N SER A 29 -3.17 30.07 41.44
CA SER A 29 -4.26 30.53 40.58
C SER A 29 -4.41 32.05 40.73
N THR A 30 -4.72 32.80 39.65
CA THR A 30 -5.90 33.68 39.54
C THR A 30 -5.89 34.63 38.31
N SER A 31 -7.08 34.73 37.70
CA SER A 31 -7.75 35.89 37.07
C SER A 31 -7.17 36.64 35.85
N VAL A 32 -7.82 36.37 34.69
CA VAL A 32 -8.55 37.29 33.77
C VAL A 32 -8.16 38.78 33.70
N THR A 33 -7.77 39.24 32.51
CA THR A 33 -8.32 40.47 31.90
C THR A 33 -8.27 40.42 30.37
N GLN A 34 -9.39 40.78 29.73
CA GLN A 34 -9.56 40.88 28.29
C GLN A 34 -8.85 42.12 27.71
N ARG A 35 -8.25 41.98 26.52
CA ARG A 35 -8.27 43.03 25.51
C ARG A 35 -8.15 42.42 24.11
N GLY A 36 -9.14 42.69 23.27
CA GLY A 36 -9.30 42.10 21.95
C GLY A 36 -8.36 42.68 20.90
N HIS A 37 -8.01 41.83 19.95
CA HIS A 37 -7.69 42.23 18.59
C HIS A 37 -8.25 41.16 17.65
N GLU A 38 -9.24 41.57 16.86
CA GLU A 38 -9.86 40.75 15.82
C GLU A 38 -8.87 40.49 14.69
N SER A 39 -8.57 39.22 14.43
CA SER A 39 -8.03 38.78 13.15
C SER A 39 -8.94 37.70 12.59
N LYS A 40 -9.68 38.04 11.53
CA LYS A 40 -10.58 37.15 10.78
C LYS A 40 -9.83 35.89 10.33
N LYS A 41 -10.05 34.77 11.03
CA LYS A 41 -9.71 33.42 10.55
C LYS A 41 -10.95 32.80 9.91
N SER A 42 -10.79 32.30 8.69
CA SER A 42 -11.78 31.55 7.93
C SER A 42 -12.23 30.30 8.69
N SER A 43 -13.40 30.37 9.31
CA SER A 43 -13.95 29.34 10.22
C SER A 43 -14.70 28.19 9.52
N HIS A 44 -14.55 28.02 8.20
CA HIS A 44 -15.54 27.26 7.42
C HIS A 44 -15.22 25.78 7.12
N SER A 45 -14.05 25.19 7.45
CA SER A 45 -13.81 23.75 7.19
C SER A 45 -13.95 22.83 8.42
N VAL A 46 -13.60 23.31 9.62
CA VAL A 46 -13.63 22.50 10.88
C VAL A 46 -15.05 22.16 11.32
N SER A 47 -16.04 22.96 10.92
CA SER A 47 -17.45 22.75 11.29
C SER A 47 -18.07 21.56 10.57
N GLU A 48 -17.68 21.29 9.33
CA GLU A 48 -18.33 20.26 8.51
C GLU A 48 -17.85 18.86 8.85
N ALA A 49 -16.54 18.67 9.08
CA ALA A 49 -16.00 17.40 9.58
C ALA A 49 -16.59 17.02 10.95
N ARG A 50 -16.70 17.99 11.88
CA ARG A 50 -17.35 17.79 13.18
C ARG A 50 -18.85 17.51 13.07
N LYS A 51 -19.56 18.17 12.14
CA LYS A 51 -20.99 17.91 11.86
C LYS A 51 -21.18 16.50 11.26
N ALA A 52 -20.30 16.07 10.36
CA ALA A 52 -20.33 14.74 9.76
C ALA A 52 -20.01 13.64 10.78
N ALA A 53 -19.01 13.85 11.65
CA ALA A 53 -18.66 12.96 12.75
C ALA A 53 -19.81 12.81 13.77
N ASN A 54 -20.41 13.93 14.19
CA ASN A 54 -21.57 13.92 15.10
C ASN A 54 -22.80 13.24 14.47
N LYS A 55 -23.05 13.46 13.17
CA LYS A 55 -24.14 12.77 12.45
C LYS A 55 -23.92 11.25 12.43
N ARG A 56 -22.69 10.77 12.27
CA ARG A 56 -22.36 9.34 12.26
C ARG A 56 -22.41 8.69 13.64
N LYS A 57 -22.07 9.44 14.71
CA LYS A 57 -22.27 8.99 16.10
C LYS A 57 -23.75 8.76 16.42
N MET A 58 -24.65 9.52 15.78
CA MET A 58 -26.10 9.41 15.99
C MET A 58 -26.80 8.37 15.10
N SER A 59 -26.20 7.96 13.97
CA SER A 59 -26.77 6.93 13.09
C SER A 59 -25.68 6.04 12.47
N PRO A 60 -25.20 5.00 13.18
CA PRO A 60 -24.34 3.98 12.60
C PRO A 60 -25.07 3.31 11.44
N LEU A 61 -24.41 3.16 10.29
CA LEU A 61 -24.97 2.45 9.15
C LEU A 61 -25.15 0.97 9.54
N LYS A 62 -26.39 0.52 9.64
CA LYS A 62 -26.73 -0.90 9.68
C LYS A 62 -26.80 -1.40 8.24
N TYR A 63 -25.91 -2.32 7.89
CA TYR A 63 -26.03 -3.05 6.64
C TYR A 63 -27.26 -3.97 6.71
N VAL A 64 -28.18 -3.82 5.77
CA VAL A 64 -29.29 -4.76 5.56
C VAL A 64 -28.79 -5.81 4.59
N ALA A 65 -28.74 -7.07 5.02
CA ALA A 65 -28.40 -8.17 4.15
C ALA A 65 -29.38 -8.21 2.97
N GLY A 66 -28.86 -8.01 1.75
CA GLY A 66 -29.65 -8.24 0.54
C GLY A 66 -29.98 -9.73 0.44
N ASN A 67 -31.27 -10.06 0.43
CA ASN A 67 -31.73 -11.39 0.03
C ASN A 67 -31.29 -11.62 -1.42
N PHE A 68 -30.37 -12.56 -1.63
CA PHE A 68 -30.13 -13.09 -2.96
C PHE A 68 -31.43 -13.76 -3.46
N PRO A 69 -31.98 -13.37 -4.62
CA PRO A 69 -33.10 -14.11 -5.19
C PRO A 69 -32.64 -15.53 -5.53
N LYS A 70 -33.45 -16.51 -5.15
CA LYS A 70 -33.31 -17.90 -5.60
C LYS A 70 -33.39 -17.90 -7.13
N GLU A 71 -32.39 -18.46 -7.78
CA GLU A 71 -32.38 -18.68 -9.23
C GLU A 71 -33.50 -19.67 -9.59
N GLU A 72 -34.44 -19.21 -10.40
CA GLU A 72 -35.35 -20.07 -11.16
C GLU A 72 -34.62 -20.54 -12.44
N GLU A 73 -34.81 -21.82 -12.76
CA GLU A 73 -34.24 -22.52 -13.91
C GLU A 73 -34.59 -21.83 -15.24
N ALA A 74 -33.57 -21.54 -16.05
CA ALA A 74 -33.74 -21.11 -17.44
C ALA A 74 -33.21 -22.19 -18.39
N SER A 75 -34.05 -22.52 -19.36
CA SER A 75 -33.93 -23.60 -20.33
C SER A 75 -32.93 -23.34 -21.46
N ASP A 76 -32.43 -24.46 -22.00
CA ASP A 76 -31.49 -24.59 -23.12
C ASP A 76 -31.73 -23.65 -24.32
N GLN A 77 -30.72 -22.88 -24.69
CA GLN A 77 -30.49 -22.46 -26.09
C GLN A 77 -29.00 -22.56 -26.46
N LYS A 78 -28.72 -23.50 -27.36
CA LYS A 78 -27.42 -23.68 -28.04
C LYS A 78 -27.09 -22.44 -28.89
N PHE A 79 -25.90 -21.88 -28.71
CA PHE A 79 -25.24 -21.05 -29.72
C PHE A 79 -23.90 -21.66 -30.12
N ALA A 80 -23.69 -21.73 -31.43
CA ALA A 80 -22.59 -22.40 -32.10
C ALA A 80 -21.23 -21.71 -31.86
N ARG A 81 -20.18 -22.54 -31.75
CA ARG A 81 -18.77 -22.13 -31.81
C ARG A 81 -18.44 -21.66 -33.23
N GLU A 82 -17.97 -20.43 -33.37
CA GLU A 82 -17.19 -19.99 -34.53
C GLU A 82 -15.72 -19.88 -34.16
N ASP A 83 -14.92 -20.53 -34.99
CA ASP A 83 -13.51 -20.82 -34.89
C ASP A 83 -12.73 -19.69 -35.57
N PHE A 84 -11.88 -18.97 -34.84
CA PHE A 84 -10.90 -18.06 -35.44
C PHE A 84 -9.50 -18.49 -35.01
N GLY A 85 -8.91 -19.36 -35.84
CA GLY A 85 -7.50 -19.71 -35.81
C GLY A 85 -6.64 -18.49 -36.14
N TRP A 86 -5.67 -18.21 -35.28
CA TRP A 86 -4.58 -17.27 -35.56
C TRP A 86 -3.28 -18.06 -35.66
N CYS A 87 -2.79 -18.14 -36.89
CA CYS A 87 -1.56 -18.83 -37.27
C CYS A 87 -0.32 -18.08 -36.77
N LEU A 88 0.62 -18.85 -36.25
CA LEU A 88 1.99 -18.46 -35.94
C LEU A 88 2.77 -18.18 -37.23
N SER A 89 3.50 -17.07 -37.29
CA SER A 89 4.55 -16.87 -38.28
C SER A 89 5.85 -16.54 -37.55
N SER A 90 6.71 -17.55 -37.50
CA SER A 90 8.14 -17.48 -37.24
C SER A 90 8.85 -17.02 -38.51
N SER A 91 9.71 -16.01 -38.42
CA SER A 91 10.71 -15.71 -39.45
C SER A 91 12.08 -15.82 -38.80
N GLU A 92 12.85 -16.78 -39.29
CA GLU A 92 14.26 -17.01 -39.01
C GLU A 92 15.07 -15.97 -39.83
N ASP A 93 16.07 -15.35 -39.20
CA ASP A 93 17.07 -14.52 -39.88
C ASP A 93 18.32 -15.36 -40.13
N GLU A 94 18.69 -15.49 -41.41
CA GLU A 94 19.90 -16.13 -41.91
C GLU A 94 21.10 -15.17 -41.87
N ASP A 95 22.22 -15.68 -41.36
CA ASP A 95 23.55 -15.08 -41.36
C ASP A 95 24.18 -15.09 -42.75
N LEU A 96 24.65 -13.95 -43.26
CA LEU A 96 25.73 -13.92 -44.25
C LEU A 96 26.70 -12.74 -44.03
N LYS A 97 27.96 -13.11 -43.77
CA LYS A 97 29.12 -12.21 -43.75
C LYS A 97 29.96 -12.37 -45.03
N THR A 98 30.53 -11.22 -45.43
CA THR A 98 31.80 -10.99 -46.17
C THR A 98 31.89 -11.27 -47.67
N SER A 99 32.17 -10.22 -48.48
CA SER A 99 33.54 -9.93 -48.98
C SER A 99 33.66 -8.73 -49.95
N SER A 100 34.80 -8.02 -49.80
CA SER A 100 35.61 -7.32 -50.83
C SER A 100 35.28 -5.90 -51.36
N ARG A 101 36.19 -4.97 -51.01
CA ARG A 101 36.83 -3.83 -51.73
C ARG A 101 36.24 -3.34 -53.07
N ASN A 102 36.01 -2.03 -53.18
CA ASN A 102 36.90 -1.09 -53.90
C ASN A 102 36.50 0.40 -53.71
N LYS A 103 37.49 1.27 -53.94
CA LYS A 103 37.52 2.73 -53.77
C LYS A 103 36.69 3.46 -54.84
N ASP A 104 36.15 4.65 -54.52
CA ASP A 104 36.54 5.92 -55.17
C ASP A 104 35.79 7.13 -54.57
N ALA A 105 36.45 8.29 -54.61
CA ALA A 105 36.03 9.58 -54.06
C ALA A 105 35.46 10.50 -55.15
N ILE A 106 34.53 11.41 -54.80
CA ILE A 106 34.22 12.73 -55.41
C ILE A 106 33.23 13.44 -54.44
N THR A 107 33.66 14.44 -53.66
CA THR A 107 33.55 15.91 -53.85
C THR A 107 32.13 16.52 -53.76
N THR A 108 31.85 17.13 -52.60
CA THR A 108 31.21 18.44 -52.32
C THR A 108 30.09 18.98 -53.23
N VAL A 109 28.91 19.29 -52.66
CA VAL A 109 28.21 20.60 -52.79
C VAL A 109 27.32 20.86 -51.56
N ARG A 110 27.53 22.03 -50.93
CA ARG A 110 26.64 22.67 -49.95
C ARG A 110 25.54 23.44 -50.70
N LYS A 111 24.31 23.49 -50.17
CA LYS A 111 23.47 24.70 -50.30
C LYS A 111 22.51 24.85 -49.12
N ALA A 112 22.52 26.05 -48.57
CA ALA A 112 21.67 26.57 -47.51
C ALA A 112 20.93 27.79 -48.07
N GLU A 113 19.64 27.93 -47.76
CA GLU A 113 18.79 29.13 -47.91
C GLU A 113 17.71 28.95 -46.79
N SER A 114 17.56 29.71 -45.69
CA SER A 114 17.35 31.15 -45.44
C SER A 114 16.34 31.76 -46.42
N GLY A 115 15.18 32.31 -46.08
CA GLY A 115 14.56 32.72 -44.81
C GLY A 115 13.63 33.90 -45.17
N THR A 116 12.43 34.03 -44.58
CA THR A 116 11.70 35.32 -44.54
C THR A 116 10.67 35.34 -43.42
N LEU A 117 10.55 36.51 -42.78
CA LEU A 117 9.81 36.84 -41.57
C LEU A 117 8.90 38.04 -41.89
N MET A 118 7.65 38.03 -41.44
CA MET A 118 6.68 39.14 -41.32
C MET A 118 5.40 38.53 -40.72
N GLU A 119 4.53 39.14 -39.91
CA GLU A 119 4.44 40.31 -39.02
C GLU A 119 3.01 40.20 -38.41
N LEU A 120 2.78 40.70 -37.20
CA LEU A 120 1.48 40.65 -36.48
C LEU A 120 0.42 41.60 -37.07
N PRO A 121 -0.87 41.33 -36.77
CA PRO A 121 -1.74 42.42 -36.32
C PRO A 121 -2.48 42.12 -35.01
N THR A 122 -2.54 43.16 -34.18
CA THR A 122 -3.21 43.24 -32.88
C THR A 122 -4.71 43.58 -33.02
N ALA A 123 -5.48 43.14 -32.01
CA ALA A 123 -6.73 43.70 -31.46
C ALA A 123 -8.08 43.04 -31.83
N CYS A 124 -8.68 42.34 -30.85
CA CYS A 124 -9.96 42.79 -30.26
C CYS A 124 -10.39 42.00 -29.00
N LYS A 125 -10.57 42.75 -27.91
CA LYS A 125 -11.66 42.73 -26.91
C LYS A 125 -12.00 41.42 -26.15
N ILE A 126 -11.72 41.51 -24.85
CA ILE A 126 -12.23 40.70 -23.73
C ILE A 126 -13.77 40.82 -23.65
N PRO A 127 -14.48 39.73 -23.28
CA PRO A 127 -15.47 39.83 -22.20
C PRO A 127 -15.10 38.94 -21.02
N SER A 128 -15.10 39.57 -19.85
CA SER A 128 -14.93 38.96 -18.54
C SER A 128 -16.19 38.19 -18.15
N SER A 129 -16.03 36.92 -17.76
CA SER A 129 -16.54 36.36 -16.49
C SER A 129 -16.56 34.83 -16.59
N HIS A 130 -15.44 34.19 -16.29
CA HIS A 130 -15.48 32.80 -15.84
C HIS A 130 -15.13 32.83 -14.35
N LYS A 131 -16.17 32.65 -13.52
CA LYS A 131 -15.99 32.20 -12.15
C LYS A 131 -15.12 30.94 -12.23
N SER A 132 -13.97 30.99 -11.60
CA SER A 132 -13.19 29.80 -11.29
C SER A 132 -14.02 28.96 -10.32
N GLU A 133 -14.85 28.07 -10.86
CA GLU A 133 -15.35 26.93 -10.11
C GLU A 133 -14.14 26.02 -9.90
N GLU A 134 -13.63 25.98 -8.67
CA GLU A 134 -12.86 24.83 -8.24
C GLU A 134 -13.76 23.60 -8.42
N PRO A 135 -13.32 22.56 -9.16
CA PRO A 135 -14.13 21.36 -9.31
C PRO A 135 -14.31 20.70 -7.94
N SER A 136 -15.50 20.17 -7.73
CA SER A 136 -16.00 19.47 -6.55
C SER A 136 -15.28 18.16 -6.20
N GLU A 137 -13.96 18.05 -6.37
CA GLU A 137 -13.17 16.83 -6.11
C GLU A 137 -13.33 16.32 -4.66
N VAL A 138 -13.56 17.24 -3.72
CA VAL A 138 -13.77 16.94 -2.30
C VAL A 138 -15.11 16.24 -2.06
N GLN A 139 -16.13 16.53 -2.86
CA GLN A 139 -17.47 15.91 -2.75
C GLN A 139 -17.46 14.47 -3.27
N ASP A 140 -16.78 14.23 -4.41
CA ASP A 140 -16.65 12.91 -5.05
C ASP A 140 -15.98 11.88 -4.12
N THR A 141 -14.94 12.29 -3.38
CA THR A 141 -14.20 11.39 -2.49
C THR A 141 -15.07 10.85 -1.35
N TRP A 142 -16.06 11.61 -0.91
CA TRP A 142 -16.99 11.20 0.14
C TRP A 142 -18.13 10.32 -0.34
N ASP A 143 -18.61 10.57 -1.56
CA ASP A 143 -19.61 9.73 -2.18
C ASP A 143 -19.07 8.32 -2.46
N LEU A 144 -17.75 8.15 -2.56
CA LEU A 144 -17.10 6.83 -2.59
C LEU A 144 -17.19 6.05 -1.27
N LEU A 145 -17.19 6.74 -0.13
CA LEU A 145 -17.29 6.12 1.20
C LEU A 145 -18.73 5.84 1.64
N ASN A 146 -19.67 6.65 1.15
CA ASN A 146 -21.10 6.48 1.33
C ASN A 146 -21.70 5.53 0.26
N GLY A 147 -21.01 5.38 -0.87
CA GLY A 147 -21.39 4.53 -1.98
C GLY A 147 -21.29 3.05 -1.65
N GLN A 148 -22.18 2.28 -2.23
CA GLN A 148 -22.37 0.84 -2.03
C GLN A 148 -21.24 -0.03 -2.59
N ASP A 149 -19.97 0.40 -2.59
CA ASP A 149 -18.87 -0.49 -2.95
C ASP A 149 -18.66 -1.48 -1.80
N PRO A 150 -19.12 -2.74 -1.95
CA PRO A 150 -19.10 -3.69 -0.84
C PRO A 150 -17.68 -4.18 -0.55
N PHE A 151 -16.74 -4.00 -1.49
CA PHE A 151 -15.37 -4.52 -1.42
C PHE A 151 -14.39 -3.48 -0.89
N ARG A 152 -14.68 -2.18 -1.07
CA ARG A 152 -13.81 -1.07 -0.63
C ARG A 152 -12.37 -1.19 -1.15
N PHE A 153 -12.25 -1.66 -2.39
CA PHE A 153 -10.99 -1.73 -3.12
C PHE A 153 -10.89 -0.54 -4.07
N PHE A 154 -9.79 0.19 -3.97
CA PHE A 154 -9.52 1.41 -4.74
C PHE A 154 -8.17 1.32 -5.41
N LEU A 155 -8.01 2.09 -6.49
CA LEU A 155 -6.71 2.34 -7.11
C LEU A 155 -6.16 3.69 -6.67
N THR A 156 -4.84 3.88 -6.76
CA THR A 156 -4.23 5.20 -6.59
C THR A 156 -4.55 6.13 -7.76
N LYS A 157 -4.64 7.44 -7.48
CA LYS A 157 -4.70 8.44 -8.55
C LYS A 157 -3.43 8.35 -9.41
N VAL A 158 -3.58 8.44 -10.74
CA VAL A 158 -2.48 8.41 -11.70
C VAL A 158 -2.40 9.76 -12.41
N LYS A 159 -1.24 10.42 -12.38
CA LYS A 159 -1.05 11.71 -13.05
C LYS A 159 -0.83 11.55 -14.56
N GLY A 160 -1.46 12.41 -15.36
CA GLY A 160 -1.31 12.41 -16.81
C GLY A 160 -2.31 11.55 -17.58
N ILE A 161 -3.31 10.95 -16.90
CA ILE A 161 -4.45 10.29 -17.55
C ILE A 161 -5.73 11.13 -17.45
N LYS A 162 -6.74 10.81 -18.27
CA LYS A 162 -8.04 11.53 -18.27
C LYS A 162 -8.70 11.43 -16.88
N SER A 163 -9.26 12.53 -16.38
CA SER A 163 -9.88 12.63 -15.04
C SER A 163 -10.92 11.54 -14.74
N LYS A 164 -11.69 11.10 -15.74
CA LYS A 164 -12.66 10.00 -15.61
C LYS A 164 -12.07 8.68 -15.09
N TYR A 165 -10.77 8.44 -15.27
CA TYR A 165 -10.09 7.26 -14.75
C TYR A 165 -9.63 7.42 -13.28
N ASN A 166 -9.56 8.66 -12.79
CA ASN A 166 -9.23 8.98 -11.40
C ASN A 166 -10.47 9.26 -10.54
N SER A 167 -11.68 9.25 -11.10
CA SER A 167 -12.92 9.62 -10.38
C SER A 167 -13.23 8.75 -9.17
N ARG A 168 -12.74 7.50 -9.16
CA ARG A 168 -12.86 6.57 -8.03
C ARG A 168 -11.51 6.17 -7.42
N ALA A 169 -10.46 6.92 -7.74
CA ALA A 169 -9.11 6.65 -7.27
C ALA A 169 -8.75 7.54 -6.09
N LEU A 170 -7.87 7.07 -5.22
CA LEU A 170 -7.47 7.77 -4.00
C LEU A 170 -5.99 8.15 -4.05
N HIS A 171 -5.67 9.37 -3.67
CA HIS A 171 -4.32 9.77 -3.31
C HIS A 171 -4.13 9.61 -1.79
N ILE A 172 -2.89 9.54 -1.31
CA ILE A 172 -2.60 9.43 0.13
C ILE A 172 -3.19 10.61 0.93
N LYS A 173 -3.18 11.81 0.33
CA LYS A 173 -3.82 13.01 0.90
C LYS A 173 -5.33 12.85 1.10
N ASP A 174 -6.01 12.07 0.26
CA ASP A 174 -7.44 11.80 0.41
C ASP A 174 -7.67 10.89 1.62
N ILE A 175 -6.82 9.88 1.81
CA ILE A 175 -6.87 8.92 2.93
C ILE A 175 -6.59 9.61 4.28
N LEU A 176 -5.61 10.52 4.31
CA LEU A 176 -5.20 11.26 5.50
C LEU A 176 -6.03 12.52 5.77
N SER A 177 -7.01 12.80 4.91
CA SER A 177 -7.86 13.98 4.99
C SER A 177 -8.63 14.03 6.32
N PRO A 178 -8.91 15.23 6.89
CA PRO A 178 -9.78 15.38 8.08
C PRO A 178 -11.19 14.86 7.85
N LEU A 179 -11.54 14.68 6.58
CA LEU A 179 -12.74 14.00 6.16
C LEU A 179 -12.77 12.56 6.70
N PHE A 180 -11.70 11.80 6.63
CA PHE A 180 -11.73 10.38 7.02
C PHE A 180 -11.83 10.17 8.54
N GLY A 181 -11.55 11.21 9.33
CA GLY A 181 -11.66 11.27 10.78
C GLY A 181 -10.73 12.33 11.38
N THR A 182 -10.96 12.69 12.63
CA THR A 182 -10.11 13.64 13.37
C THR A 182 -8.91 12.88 13.96
N LEU A 183 -7.74 12.99 13.32
CA LEU A 183 -6.58 12.14 13.65
C LEU A 183 -6.02 12.43 15.04
N VAL A 184 -5.86 11.35 15.82
CA VAL A 184 -5.22 11.35 17.15
C VAL A 184 -3.79 10.82 17.05
N SER A 185 -3.59 9.69 16.36
CA SER A 185 -2.28 9.09 16.12
C SER A 185 -2.30 8.18 14.88
N SER A 186 -1.13 7.90 14.31
CA SER A 186 -1.02 6.98 13.17
C SER A 186 0.22 6.09 13.23
N ALA A 187 0.12 4.89 12.64
CA ALA A 187 1.26 4.04 12.35
C ALA A 187 1.33 3.71 10.86
N GLN A 188 2.53 3.76 10.31
CA GLN A 188 2.84 3.59 8.89
C GLN A 188 3.84 2.44 8.75
N PHE A 189 3.38 1.29 8.27
CA PHE A 189 4.21 0.14 7.95
C PHE A 189 4.62 0.26 6.49
N ASN A 190 5.91 0.27 6.20
CA ASN A 190 6.38 0.30 4.82
C ASN A 190 7.79 -0.26 4.63
N TYR A 191 8.18 -0.41 3.36
CA TYR A 191 9.53 -0.77 2.94
C TYR A 191 10.37 0.49 2.71
N CYS A 192 9.99 1.32 1.73
CA CYS A 192 10.70 2.54 1.37
C CYS A 192 9.89 3.77 1.79
N ILE A 193 10.55 4.72 2.47
CA ILE A 193 9.93 5.86 3.13
C ILE A 193 10.79 7.10 2.90
N ASP A 194 10.18 8.13 2.33
CA ASP A 194 10.66 9.51 2.39
C ASP A 194 9.87 10.19 3.52
N VAL A 195 10.56 10.48 4.63
CA VAL A 195 9.91 11.00 5.84
C VAL A 195 9.38 12.41 5.63
N GLU A 196 10.14 13.27 4.93
CA GLU A 196 9.72 14.64 4.65
C GLU A 196 8.48 14.64 3.75
N TRP A 197 8.51 13.90 2.64
CA TRP A 197 7.37 13.77 1.75
C TRP A 197 6.15 13.22 2.49
N LEU A 198 6.32 12.17 3.32
CA LEU A 198 5.23 11.56 4.08
C LEU A 198 4.56 12.57 5.02
N VAL A 199 5.33 13.32 5.81
CA VAL A 199 4.79 14.34 6.72
C VAL A 199 4.02 15.41 5.95
N GLN A 200 4.48 15.78 4.75
CA GLN A 200 3.78 16.75 3.91
C GLN A 200 2.43 16.25 3.39
N GLN A 201 2.20 14.93 3.34
CA GLN A 201 0.91 14.35 2.95
C GLN A 201 -0.17 14.50 4.03
N TYR A 202 0.23 14.62 5.30
CA TYR A 202 -0.71 14.91 6.39
C TYR A 202 -1.24 16.35 6.28
N PRO A 203 -2.54 16.59 6.53
CA PRO A 203 -3.11 17.91 6.72
C PRO A 203 -2.34 18.68 7.80
N LYS A 204 -2.24 20.01 7.67
CA LYS A 204 -1.41 20.85 8.57
C LYS A 204 -1.77 20.66 10.04
N GLU A 205 -3.06 20.50 10.32
CA GLU A 205 -3.64 20.26 11.65
C GLU A 205 -3.31 18.88 12.25
N PHE A 206 -2.78 17.95 11.46
CA PHE A 206 -2.43 16.60 11.89
C PHE A 206 -0.93 16.31 11.87
N ARG A 207 -0.10 17.22 11.35
CA ARG A 207 1.36 17.01 11.17
C ARG A 207 2.14 16.85 12.48
N ASP A 208 1.60 17.34 13.58
CA ASP A 208 2.17 17.26 14.92
C ASP A 208 1.67 16.04 15.72
N LYS A 209 0.73 15.27 15.18
CA LYS A 209 0.19 14.08 15.85
C LYS A 209 1.23 12.95 15.90
N PRO A 210 1.23 12.10 16.94
CA PRO A 210 2.14 10.97 17.02
C PRO A 210 2.08 10.08 15.77
N LEU A 211 3.25 9.88 15.16
CA LEU A 211 3.44 9.03 13.97
C LEU A 211 4.46 7.95 14.30
N LEU A 212 4.07 6.68 14.22
CA LEU A 212 4.96 5.54 14.30
C LEU A 212 5.30 5.04 12.89
N ILE A 213 6.58 5.01 12.52
CA ILE A 213 7.03 4.42 11.25
C ILE A 213 7.63 3.04 11.54
N VAL A 214 7.08 2.01 10.90
CA VAL A 214 7.51 0.61 11.05
C VAL A 214 8.26 0.20 9.78
N HIS A 215 9.55 -0.12 9.93
CA HIS A 215 10.47 -0.30 8.80
C HIS A 215 11.39 -1.53 8.98
N GLY A 216 12.02 -1.97 7.89
CA GLY A 216 12.98 -3.09 7.87
C GLY A 216 14.45 -2.70 7.80
N GLU A 217 14.76 -1.39 7.69
CA GLU A 217 16.12 -0.89 7.46
C GLU A 217 17.15 -1.36 8.50
N LYS A 218 18.41 -1.51 8.06
CA LYS A 218 19.53 -2.00 8.89
C LYS A 218 20.79 -1.20 8.56
N ARG A 219 21.71 -1.10 9.53
CA ARG A 219 23.04 -0.47 9.34
C ARG A 219 22.91 0.98 8.83
N GLU A 220 23.56 1.32 7.72
CA GLU A 220 23.62 2.67 7.15
C GLU A 220 22.23 3.20 6.77
N SER A 221 21.41 2.41 6.06
CA SER A 221 20.05 2.84 5.69
C SER A 221 19.14 3.07 6.90
N LYS A 222 19.41 2.38 8.03
CA LYS A 222 18.73 2.71 9.30
C LYS A 222 19.21 4.06 9.83
N ALA A 223 20.51 4.33 9.80
CA ALA A 223 21.03 5.61 10.27
C ALA A 223 20.46 6.78 9.45
N GLU A 224 20.40 6.63 8.12
CA GLU A 224 19.78 7.62 7.21
C GLU A 224 18.31 7.87 7.56
N LEU A 225 17.50 6.82 7.72
CA LEU A 225 16.09 6.98 8.13
C LEU A 225 15.93 7.66 9.49
N HIS A 226 16.86 7.42 10.42
CA HIS A 226 16.87 8.08 11.72
C HIS A 226 17.22 9.57 11.62
N GLU A 227 18.16 9.95 10.76
CA GLU A 227 18.49 11.35 10.47
C GLU A 227 17.33 12.07 9.77
N ASP A 228 16.69 11.43 8.78
CA ASP A 228 15.52 11.98 8.08
C ASP A 228 14.34 12.24 9.02
N ALA A 229 14.16 11.37 10.03
CA ALA A 229 13.12 11.51 11.04
C ALA A 229 13.47 12.50 12.16
N HIS A 230 14.76 12.84 12.35
CA HIS A 230 15.24 13.66 13.47
C HIS A 230 14.54 15.02 13.61
N PRO A 231 14.23 15.77 12.54
CA PRO A 231 13.53 17.05 12.63
C PRO A 231 12.10 16.95 13.20
N TYR A 232 11.48 15.77 13.18
CA TYR A 232 10.07 15.56 13.51
C TYR A 232 9.90 14.90 14.88
N LYS A 233 9.80 15.72 15.93
CA LYS A 233 9.73 15.26 17.34
C LYS A 233 8.57 14.31 17.66
N ASN A 234 7.51 14.34 16.87
CA ASN A 234 6.33 13.47 16.99
C ASN A 234 6.47 12.13 16.25
N VAL A 235 7.57 11.92 15.52
CA VAL A 235 7.85 10.68 14.77
C VAL A 235 8.67 9.73 15.62
N ARG A 236 8.17 8.49 15.77
CA ARG A 236 8.89 7.36 16.37
C ARG A 236 9.16 6.30 15.31
N LEU A 237 10.29 5.61 15.42
CA LEU A 237 10.67 4.53 14.52
C LEU A 237 10.58 3.17 15.23
N CYS A 238 10.04 2.16 14.55
CA CYS A 238 9.99 0.77 15.00
C CYS A 238 10.64 -0.13 13.94
N GLN A 239 11.83 -0.64 14.26
CA GLN A 239 12.53 -1.57 13.39
C GLN A 239 11.96 -2.99 13.53
N ALA A 240 11.43 -3.54 12.45
CA ALA A 240 11.00 -4.94 12.38
C ALA A 240 12.22 -5.88 12.41
N LYS A 241 12.14 -6.95 13.22
CA LYS A 241 13.22 -7.94 13.31
C LYS A 241 13.20 -8.85 12.09
N LEU A 242 14.29 -8.84 11.32
CA LEU A 242 14.49 -9.65 10.13
C LEU A 242 15.66 -10.61 10.36
N ASP A 243 15.44 -11.60 11.22
CA ASP A 243 16.48 -12.51 11.72
C ASP A 243 16.82 -13.63 10.72
N ILE A 244 15.98 -13.83 9.70
CA ILE A 244 16.24 -14.74 8.58
C ILE A 244 16.89 -13.92 7.45
N ALA A 245 18.03 -14.41 6.94
CA ALA A 245 18.75 -13.76 5.85
C ALA A 245 17.86 -13.52 4.63
N PHE A 246 18.13 -12.44 3.90
CA PHE A 246 17.36 -11.99 2.73
C PHE A 246 15.88 -11.64 3.00
N GLY A 247 15.45 -11.63 4.27
CA GLY A 247 14.13 -11.14 4.65
C GLY A 247 13.96 -9.64 4.42
N THR A 248 12.74 -9.23 4.06
CA THR A 248 12.36 -7.83 3.84
C THR A 248 11.09 -7.50 4.61
N HIS A 249 11.01 -6.32 5.22
CA HIS A 249 9.75 -5.79 5.74
C HIS A 249 8.97 -5.15 4.58
N HIS A 250 8.09 -5.94 3.95
CA HIS A 250 7.39 -5.52 2.72
C HIS A 250 5.97 -5.03 2.95
N THR A 251 5.45 -5.16 4.18
CA THR A 251 4.08 -4.77 4.52
C THR A 251 3.88 -3.27 4.36
N LYS A 252 2.73 -2.93 3.80
CA LYS A 252 2.29 -1.57 3.48
C LYS A 252 0.91 -1.37 4.08
N MET A 253 0.88 -0.76 5.25
CA MET A 253 -0.32 -0.67 6.07
C MET A 253 -0.33 0.63 6.86
N MET A 254 -1.50 1.26 6.95
CA MET A 254 -1.76 2.40 7.82
C MET A 254 -2.71 1.98 8.94
N LEU A 255 -2.35 2.28 10.19
CA LEU A 255 -3.29 2.28 11.32
C LEU A 255 -3.58 3.73 11.67
N LEU A 256 -4.84 4.13 11.56
CA LEU A 256 -5.27 5.52 11.71
C LEU A 256 -6.27 5.59 12.87
N ASN A 257 -5.80 6.07 14.01
CA ASN A 257 -6.61 6.24 15.21
C ASN A 257 -7.16 7.67 15.24
N TYR A 258 -8.48 7.78 15.25
CA TYR A 258 -9.22 9.02 15.25
C TYR A 258 -9.99 9.21 16.57
N GLU A 259 -10.50 10.42 16.79
CA GLU A 259 -11.45 10.67 17.88
C GLU A 259 -12.74 9.82 17.72
N GLU A 260 -13.16 9.60 16.47
CA GLU A 260 -14.39 8.89 16.12
C GLU A 260 -14.25 7.37 16.10
N GLY A 261 -13.02 6.84 16.01
CA GLY A 261 -12.76 5.41 15.89
C GLY A 261 -11.42 5.09 15.25
N LEU A 262 -11.27 3.86 14.75
CA LEU A 262 -10.06 3.35 14.13
C LEU A 262 -10.30 3.01 12.65
N ARG A 263 -9.29 3.21 11.81
CA ARG A 263 -9.28 2.68 10.44
C ARG A 263 -7.98 1.96 10.16
N VAL A 264 -8.09 0.88 9.39
CA VAL A 264 -6.99 0.11 8.85
C VAL A 264 -6.98 0.29 7.34
N VAL A 265 -5.81 0.57 6.78
CA VAL A 265 -5.61 0.66 5.33
C VAL A 265 -4.51 -0.30 4.96
N ILE A 266 -4.76 -1.24 4.04
CA ILE A 266 -3.73 -2.14 3.51
C ILE A 266 -3.58 -1.81 2.03
N HIS A 267 -2.37 -1.49 1.59
CA HIS A 267 -2.12 -0.97 0.24
C HIS A 267 -0.81 -1.50 -0.36
N THR A 268 -0.48 -1.12 -1.59
CA THR A 268 0.72 -1.61 -2.30
C THR A 268 1.79 -0.54 -2.55
N SER A 269 1.51 0.74 -2.30
CA SER A 269 2.46 1.85 -2.46
C SER A 269 3.50 1.98 -1.33
N ASN A 270 4.74 2.27 -1.69
CA ASN A 270 5.72 2.85 -0.78
C ASN A 270 5.34 4.29 -0.37
N LEU A 271 5.98 4.83 0.67
CA LEU A 271 5.71 6.19 1.17
C LEU A 271 6.70 7.20 0.57
N ILE A 272 6.65 7.32 -0.75
CA ILE A 272 7.46 8.22 -1.58
C ILE A 272 6.57 8.75 -2.72
N ASP A 273 6.95 9.87 -3.35
CA ASP A 273 6.15 10.50 -4.41
C ASP A 273 5.89 9.56 -5.59
N ASP A 274 6.95 8.92 -6.09
CA ASP A 274 6.92 8.09 -7.31
C ASP A 274 5.86 6.98 -7.26
N ASP A 275 5.65 6.37 -6.09
CA ASP A 275 4.70 5.26 -5.92
C ASP A 275 3.24 5.72 -5.89
N TRP A 276 2.98 7.02 -5.74
CA TRP A 276 1.64 7.64 -5.79
C TRP A 276 1.45 8.53 -7.03
N TYR A 277 2.45 8.55 -7.92
CA TYR A 277 2.48 9.44 -9.07
C TYR A 277 1.84 8.83 -10.32
N GLN A 278 2.48 7.81 -10.91
CA GLN A 278 2.09 7.25 -12.21
C GLN A 278 1.95 5.72 -12.24
N LYS A 279 1.94 5.09 -11.06
CA LYS A 279 1.84 3.64 -10.90
C LYS A 279 0.40 3.21 -10.62
N THR A 280 0.06 2.02 -11.09
CA THR A 280 -1.15 1.32 -10.66
C THR A 280 -0.88 0.67 -9.31
N GLN A 281 -1.54 1.15 -8.26
CA GLN A 281 -1.44 0.60 -6.90
C GLN A 281 -2.83 0.29 -6.37
N GLY A 282 -2.93 -0.73 -5.53
CA GLY A 282 -4.16 -1.15 -4.87
C GLY A 282 -4.24 -0.64 -3.43
N ILE A 283 -5.46 -0.32 -3.00
CA ILE A 283 -5.79 0.11 -1.63
C ILE A 283 -7.05 -0.64 -1.20
N TRP A 284 -6.96 -1.34 -0.07
CA TRP A 284 -8.13 -1.75 0.69
C TRP A 284 -8.32 -0.80 1.86
N LEU A 285 -9.54 -0.25 1.98
CA LEU A 285 -9.90 0.68 3.02
C LEU A 285 -10.93 0.05 3.96
N SER A 286 -10.59 -0.10 5.24
CA SER A 286 -11.55 -0.63 6.20
C SER A 286 -12.76 0.31 6.41
N PRO A 287 -13.88 -0.21 6.95
CA PRO A 287 -14.88 0.62 7.62
C PRO A 287 -14.24 1.50 8.73
N LEU A 288 -14.98 2.50 9.19
CA LEU A 288 -14.61 3.19 10.43
C LEU A 288 -15.04 2.30 11.60
N TYR A 289 -14.09 1.79 12.36
CA TYR A 289 -14.33 0.93 13.50
C TYR A 289 -14.61 1.78 14.73
N PRO A 290 -15.82 1.72 15.33
CA PRO A 290 -16.12 2.50 16.52
C PRO A 290 -15.40 1.95 17.75
N ARG A 291 -15.25 2.77 18.78
CA ARG A 291 -14.77 2.32 20.09
C ARG A 291 -15.82 1.44 20.77
N LEU A 292 -15.35 0.37 21.40
CA LEU A 292 -16.17 -0.46 22.28
C LEU A 292 -16.47 0.27 23.60
N PRO A 293 -17.57 -0.06 24.27
CA PRO A 293 -17.85 0.42 25.62
C PRO A 293 -16.72 0.08 26.61
N PRO A 294 -16.43 0.94 27.60
CA PRO A 294 -15.47 0.63 28.65
C PRO A 294 -15.84 -0.67 29.38
N GLY A 295 -14.87 -1.56 29.57
CA GLY A 295 -15.07 -2.85 30.23
C GLY A 295 -15.56 -3.98 29.32
N SER A 296 -15.67 -3.76 28.01
CA SER A 296 -15.92 -4.83 27.05
C SER A 296 -14.90 -5.97 27.14
N PRO A 297 -15.31 -7.24 27.05
CA PRO A 297 -14.41 -8.39 26.91
C PRO A 297 -13.45 -8.25 25.72
N GLU A 298 -12.25 -8.85 25.81
CA GLU A 298 -11.27 -8.83 24.71
C GLU A 298 -11.77 -9.50 23.42
N SER A 299 -12.74 -10.42 23.54
CA SER A 299 -13.37 -11.11 22.42
C SER A 299 -14.39 -10.25 21.66
N ASP A 300 -14.82 -9.12 22.21
CA ASP A 300 -15.82 -8.26 21.58
C ASP A 300 -15.28 -7.63 20.29
N GLY A 301 -16.21 -7.35 19.37
CA GLY A 301 -15.90 -6.66 18.14
C GLY A 301 -15.08 -7.48 17.13
N GLU A 302 -15.10 -8.80 17.24
CA GLU A 302 -14.55 -9.69 16.23
C GLU A 302 -15.50 -9.83 15.03
N SER A 303 -14.92 -9.95 13.85
CA SER A 303 -15.63 -10.20 12.60
C SER A 303 -15.78 -11.70 12.30
N HIS A 304 -16.74 -12.06 11.45
CA HIS A 304 -16.88 -13.44 10.97
C HIS A 304 -15.66 -13.96 10.18
N THR A 305 -14.74 -13.08 9.80
CA THR A 305 -13.49 -13.41 9.08
C THR A 305 -12.29 -13.56 10.00
N HIS A 306 -12.46 -13.41 11.31
CA HIS A 306 -11.38 -13.38 12.31
C HIS A 306 -10.32 -12.29 12.05
N PHE A 307 -10.69 -11.22 11.33
CA PHE A 307 -9.75 -10.16 10.97
C PHE A 307 -9.11 -9.48 12.19
N LYS A 308 -9.86 -9.26 13.28
CA LYS A 308 -9.34 -8.58 14.48
C LYS A 308 -8.25 -9.42 15.13
N SER A 309 -8.53 -10.70 15.40
CA SER A 309 -7.56 -11.64 15.98
C SER A 309 -6.38 -11.93 15.07
N ASP A 310 -6.57 -12.05 13.75
CA ASP A 310 -5.49 -12.22 12.79
C ASP A 310 -4.58 -10.96 12.73
N LEU A 311 -5.15 -9.75 12.75
CA LEU A 311 -4.38 -8.49 12.77
C LEU A 311 -3.59 -8.35 14.08
N ILE A 312 -4.21 -8.63 15.23
CA ILE A 312 -3.52 -8.62 16.53
C ILE A 312 -2.37 -9.64 16.51
N SER A 313 -2.61 -10.87 16.03
CA SER A 313 -1.59 -11.90 15.91
C SER A 313 -0.43 -11.47 15.01
N TYR A 314 -0.74 -10.77 13.91
CA TYR A 314 0.25 -10.20 13.01
C TYR A 314 1.12 -9.15 13.71
N LEU A 315 0.53 -8.22 14.46
CA LEU A 315 1.29 -7.19 15.18
C LEU A 315 2.13 -7.76 16.34
N ILE A 316 1.58 -8.72 17.10
CA ILE A 316 2.30 -9.41 18.19
C ILE A 316 3.56 -10.11 17.67
N SER A 317 3.53 -10.61 16.42
CA SER A 317 4.69 -11.32 15.82
C SER A 317 5.97 -10.47 15.74
N TYR A 318 5.84 -9.14 15.70
CA TYR A 318 6.98 -8.22 15.70
C TYR A 318 7.74 -8.19 17.02
N LYS A 319 7.10 -8.58 18.13
CA LYS A 319 7.68 -8.54 19.49
C LYS A 319 8.22 -7.14 19.83
N SER A 320 7.44 -6.11 19.52
CA SER A 320 7.79 -4.69 19.70
C SER A 320 6.83 -4.00 20.68
N ALA A 321 7.37 -3.32 21.69
CA ALA A 321 6.57 -2.59 22.67
C ALA A 321 5.70 -1.49 22.03
N SER A 322 6.27 -0.75 21.07
CA SER A 322 5.52 0.28 20.33
C SER A 322 4.32 -0.27 19.56
N LEU A 323 4.40 -1.52 19.09
CA LEU A 323 3.27 -2.18 18.42
C LEU A 323 2.27 -2.80 19.40
N MET A 324 2.69 -3.11 20.63
CA MET A 324 1.76 -3.49 21.69
C MET A 324 0.82 -2.35 22.05
N GLU A 325 1.28 -1.09 22.01
CA GLU A 325 0.41 0.08 22.15
C GLU A 325 -0.73 0.07 21.11
N TRP A 326 -0.43 -0.29 19.86
CA TRP A 326 -1.41 -0.42 18.78
C TRP A 326 -2.33 -1.64 18.93
N VAL A 327 -1.81 -2.76 19.46
CA VAL A 327 -2.64 -3.92 19.82
C VAL A 327 -3.70 -3.52 20.84
N GLU A 328 -3.32 -2.77 21.87
CA GLU A 328 -4.27 -2.29 22.89
C GLU A 328 -5.29 -1.30 22.31
N ILE A 329 -4.88 -0.43 21.37
CA ILE A 329 -5.84 0.41 20.62
C ILE A 329 -6.82 -0.48 19.85
N ILE A 330 -6.36 -1.48 19.09
CA ILE A 330 -7.23 -2.36 18.29
C ILE A 330 -8.21 -3.15 19.17
N LYS A 331 -7.75 -3.66 20.32
CA LYS A 331 -8.61 -4.36 21.28
C LYS A 331 -9.82 -3.52 21.71
N GLN A 332 -9.63 -2.22 21.87
CA GLN A 332 -10.68 -1.26 22.27
C GLN A 332 -11.67 -0.89 21.16
N HIS A 333 -11.53 -1.43 19.94
CA HIS A 333 -12.41 -1.10 18.81
C HIS A 333 -13.20 -2.31 18.31
N ASP A 334 -14.38 -2.01 17.77
CA ASP A 334 -15.26 -2.99 17.14
C ASP A 334 -14.91 -3.13 15.65
N LEU A 335 -14.32 -4.27 15.29
CA LEU A 335 -13.92 -4.62 13.93
C LEU A 335 -14.91 -5.59 13.26
N SER A 336 -16.09 -5.83 13.86
CA SER A 336 -17.04 -6.85 13.44
C SER A 336 -17.59 -6.66 12.01
N GLU A 337 -17.61 -5.42 11.52
CA GLU A 337 -18.02 -5.07 10.15
C GLU A 337 -17.01 -5.46 9.07
N THR A 338 -15.87 -6.04 9.43
CA THR A 338 -14.87 -6.51 8.44
C THR A 338 -15.39 -7.73 7.68
N ARG A 339 -15.22 -7.72 6.36
CA ARG A 339 -15.68 -8.78 5.43
C ARG A 339 -14.54 -9.42 4.63
N VAL A 340 -13.29 -9.05 4.91
CA VAL A 340 -12.10 -9.59 4.24
C VAL A 340 -11.27 -10.43 5.21
N TYR A 341 -10.62 -11.48 4.71
CA TYR A 341 -9.67 -12.26 5.49
C TYR A 341 -8.26 -11.66 5.39
N LEU A 342 -7.53 -11.64 6.50
CA LEU A 342 -6.15 -11.19 6.52
C LEU A 342 -5.20 -12.36 6.19
N ILE A 343 -4.31 -12.16 5.23
CA ILE A 343 -3.24 -13.10 4.88
C ILE A 343 -1.90 -12.40 5.08
N GLY A 344 -1.32 -12.60 6.27
CA GLY A 344 0.01 -12.07 6.62
C GLY A 344 1.14 -13.06 6.30
N SER A 345 2.34 -12.54 6.17
CA SER A 345 3.58 -13.32 6.23
C SER A 345 4.50 -12.71 7.29
N THR A 346 5.06 -13.54 8.16
CA THR A 346 5.99 -13.11 9.21
C THR A 346 7.25 -14.00 9.16
N PRO A 347 8.45 -13.49 9.48
CA PRO A 347 9.66 -14.30 9.45
C PRO A 347 9.61 -15.43 10.48
N GLY A 348 9.78 -16.68 10.04
CA GLY A 348 9.82 -17.82 10.94
C GLY A 348 9.88 -19.16 10.24
N ARG A 349 10.09 -20.22 11.02
CA ARG A 349 9.93 -21.61 10.60
C ARG A 349 8.76 -22.19 11.39
N TYR A 350 7.63 -22.43 10.72
CA TYR A 350 6.38 -22.83 11.36
C TYR A 350 6.15 -24.34 11.23
N GLN A 351 5.69 -24.98 12.30
CA GLN A 351 5.42 -26.41 12.38
C GLN A 351 4.03 -26.67 12.98
N GLY A 352 3.49 -27.87 12.75
CA GLY A 352 2.13 -28.24 13.17
C GLY A 352 1.09 -27.23 12.68
N ASP A 353 0.11 -26.92 13.53
CA ASP A 353 -0.98 -25.99 13.23
C ASP A 353 -0.50 -24.57 12.92
N ALA A 354 0.71 -24.19 13.35
CA ALA A 354 1.27 -22.88 13.06
C ALA A 354 1.62 -22.69 11.58
N LYS A 355 1.73 -23.78 10.79
CA LYS A 355 1.99 -23.72 9.34
C LYS A 355 0.91 -22.93 8.59
N GLU A 356 -0.35 -23.07 9.01
CA GLU A 356 -1.49 -22.45 8.33
C GLU A 356 -1.78 -21.03 8.83
N LYS A 357 -0.92 -20.45 9.68
CA LYS A 357 -1.09 -19.07 10.17
C LYS A 357 -0.63 -18.02 9.17
N TRP A 358 0.30 -18.35 8.28
CA TRP A 358 1.00 -17.38 7.43
C TRP A 358 1.16 -17.84 5.98
N GLY A 359 1.39 -16.88 5.08
CA GLY A 359 1.78 -17.13 3.69
C GLY A 359 0.75 -17.91 2.88
N HIS A 360 1.23 -18.65 1.87
CA HIS A 360 0.37 -19.41 0.96
C HIS A 360 -0.39 -20.56 1.64
N LEU A 361 0.02 -21.01 2.83
CA LEU A 361 -0.71 -22.03 3.60
C LEU A 361 -1.90 -21.45 4.35
N LYS A 362 -1.82 -20.19 4.84
CA LYS A 362 -3.01 -19.48 5.33
C LYS A 362 -4.04 -19.32 4.22
N LEU A 363 -3.60 -18.95 3.01
CA LEU A 363 -4.50 -18.87 1.85
C LEU A 363 -5.16 -20.23 1.55
N ARG A 364 -4.36 -21.31 1.49
CA ARG A 364 -4.86 -22.68 1.29
C ARG A 364 -5.95 -23.05 2.30
N LYS A 365 -5.70 -22.77 3.59
CA LYS A 365 -6.67 -23.02 4.66
C LYS A 365 -7.97 -22.26 4.42
N LEU A 366 -7.89 -20.95 4.15
CA LEU A 366 -9.07 -20.11 3.94
C LEU A 366 -9.89 -20.58 2.73
N LEU A 367 -9.25 -20.92 1.62
CA LEU A 367 -9.96 -21.42 0.44
C LEU A 367 -10.61 -22.79 0.70
N LYS A 368 -9.95 -23.67 1.47
CA LYS A 368 -10.51 -24.96 1.88
C LYS A 368 -11.73 -24.81 2.81
N GLU A 369 -11.70 -23.84 3.71
CA GLU A 369 -12.72 -23.65 4.74
C GLU A 369 -13.91 -22.80 4.27
N HIS A 370 -13.68 -21.83 3.38
CA HIS A 370 -14.65 -20.79 3.05
C HIS A 370 -15.01 -20.70 1.56
N ALA A 371 -14.23 -21.29 0.65
CA ALA A 371 -14.61 -21.32 -0.76
C ALA A 371 -15.55 -22.50 -1.06
N THR A 372 -16.58 -22.26 -1.86
CA THR A 372 -17.56 -23.28 -2.25
C THR A 372 -17.12 -23.97 -3.54
N GLN A 373 -17.42 -25.27 -3.64
CA GLN A 373 -17.22 -26.01 -4.88
C GLN A 373 -18.38 -25.73 -5.84
N ILE A 374 -18.05 -25.32 -7.06
CA ILE A 374 -18.98 -24.98 -8.15
C ILE A 374 -18.83 -26.04 -9.25
N PRO A 375 -19.82 -26.33 -10.11
CA PRO A 375 -19.59 -27.12 -11.33
C PRO A 375 -18.50 -26.49 -12.24
N ASP A 376 -17.84 -27.30 -13.08
CA ASP A 376 -16.81 -26.89 -14.06
C ASP A 376 -15.51 -26.24 -13.52
N GLN A 377 -15.16 -26.49 -12.25
CA GLN A 377 -13.94 -25.89 -11.63
C GLN A 377 -12.65 -26.25 -12.36
N ASP A 378 -12.61 -27.39 -13.04
CA ASP A 378 -11.42 -27.88 -13.74
C ASP A 378 -11.03 -26.96 -14.90
N SER A 379 -11.95 -26.09 -15.35
CA SER A 379 -11.70 -25.07 -16.37
C SER A 379 -11.18 -23.74 -15.80
N TRP A 380 -11.19 -23.55 -14.48
CA TRP A 380 -10.80 -22.30 -13.86
C TRP A 380 -9.28 -22.17 -13.81
N SER A 381 -8.77 -20.98 -14.11
CA SER A 381 -7.33 -20.70 -14.13
C SER A 381 -6.91 -19.86 -12.93
N ILE A 382 -5.67 -20.06 -12.49
CA ILE A 382 -5.02 -19.23 -11.46
C ILE A 382 -4.33 -18.04 -12.15
N ILE A 383 -4.60 -16.82 -11.67
CA ILE A 383 -3.92 -15.61 -12.16
C ILE A 383 -3.09 -15.01 -11.03
N GLY A 384 -1.79 -14.93 -11.24
CA GLY A 384 -0.86 -14.22 -10.37
C GLY A 384 -0.37 -12.94 -11.04
N GLN A 385 -0.43 -11.81 -10.34
CA GLN A 385 0.12 -10.53 -10.81
C GLN A 385 1.05 -9.97 -9.75
N PHE A 386 2.25 -9.56 -10.15
CA PHE A 386 3.28 -9.07 -9.23
C PHE A 386 4.25 -8.11 -9.93
N SER A 387 5.03 -7.37 -9.13
CA SER A 387 6.07 -6.44 -9.60
C SER A 387 7.50 -6.97 -9.44
N SER A 388 7.68 -8.14 -8.84
CA SER A 388 8.99 -8.74 -8.61
C SER A 388 8.92 -10.27 -8.62
N ILE A 389 10.01 -10.90 -9.02
CA ILE A 389 10.15 -12.37 -9.09
C ILE A 389 11.40 -12.80 -8.33
N GLY A 390 11.22 -13.64 -7.32
CA GLY A 390 12.31 -14.31 -6.61
C GLY A 390 12.78 -15.59 -7.32
N SER A 391 13.85 -16.21 -6.81
CA SER A 391 14.28 -17.53 -7.30
C SER A 391 13.28 -18.61 -6.89
N MET A 392 12.72 -19.33 -7.86
CA MET A 392 11.68 -20.36 -7.66
C MET A 392 12.19 -21.80 -7.81
N GLY A 393 13.51 -21.96 -7.97
CA GLY A 393 14.16 -23.25 -8.24
C GLY A 393 14.52 -23.48 -9.71
N VAL A 394 15.16 -24.61 -9.98
CA VAL A 394 15.70 -24.96 -11.32
C VAL A 394 14.61 -25.34 -12.32
N ASP A 395 13.44 -25.75 -11.83
CA ASP A 395 12.29 -26.12 -12.66
C ASP A 395 10.98 -25.87 -11.88
N GLN A 396 9.86 -25.89 -12.60
CA GLN A 396 8.54 -25.55 -12.07
C GLN A 396 8.07 -26.46 -10.92
N SER A 397 8.60 -27.69 -10.81
CA SER A 397 8.22 -28.66 -9.78
C SER A 397 8.84 -28.37 -8.41
N LYS A 398 9.82 -27.46 -8.32
CA LYS A 398 10.52 -27.20 -7.05
C LYS A 398 9.68 -26.43 -6.04
N TRP A 399 8.88 -25.48 -6.50
CA TRP A 399 8.07 -24.66 -5.60
C TRP A 399 6.80 -24.11 -6.26
N LEU A 400 6.93 -23.55 -7.47
CA LEU A 400 5.83 -22.87 -8.16
C LEU A 400 4.61 -23.79 -8.37
N CYS A 401 4.84 -24.98 -8.93
CA CYS A 401 3.76 -25.91 -9.27
C CYS A 401 3.48 -26.95 -8.17
N SER A 402 4.48 -27.26 -7.34
CA SER A 402 4.36 -28.28 -6.29
C SER A 402 3.63 -27.77 -5.04
N GLU A 403 3.95 -26.56 -4.57
CA GLU A 403 3.44 -26.06 -3.30
C GLU A 403 2.57 -24.80 -3.48
N PHE A 404 3.05 -23.85 -4.29
CA PHE A 404 2.38 -22.57 -4.46
C PHE A 404 1.08 -22.71 -5.25
N ARG A 405 1.13 -23.34 -6.44
CA ARG A 405 -0.05 -23.65 -7.25
C ARG A 405 -1.06 -24.50 -6.48
N GLU A 406 -0.59 -25.51 -5.74
CA GLU A 406 -1.45 -26.38 -4.94
C GLU A 406 -2.25 -25.58 -3.89
N SER A 407 -1.60 -24.60 -3.24
CA SER A 407 -2.29 -23.68 -2.33
C SER A 407 -3.36 -22.84 -3.04
N LEU A 408 -3.02 -22.27 -4.20
CA LEU A 408 -3.90 -21.37 -4.95
C LEU A 408 -5.09 -22.08 -5.59
N GLY A 409 -4.92 -23.35 -5.99
CA GLY A 409 -5.97 -24.17 -6.59
C GLY A 409 -6.87 -24.88 -5.57
N SER A 410 -6.63 -24.70 -4.27
CA SER A 410 -7.46 -25.34 -3.23
C SER A 410 -8.85 -24.72 -3.19
N LEU A 411 -9.91 -25.53 -3.24
CA LEU A 411 -11.31 -25.08 -3.13
C LEU A 411 -12.14 -26.11 -2.36
N GLY A 412 -12.65 -25.73 -1.19
CA GLY A 412 -13.47 -26.61 -0.35
C GLY A 412 -12.74 -27.86 0.19
N LYS A 413 -13.49 -28.81 0.76
CA LYS A 413 -12.94 -29.97 1.50
C LYS A 413 -12.67 -31.23 0.66
N LYS A 414 -13.08 -31.29 -0.62
CA LYS A 414 -12.96 -32.50 -1.47
C LYS A 414 -12.29 -32.17 -2.80
N LEU A 415 -10.98 -32.38 -2.97
CA LEU A 415 -10.40 -32.28 -4.30
C LEU A 415 -10.88 -33.45 -5.17
N LYS A 416 -11.69 -33.17 -6.20
CA LYS A 416 -12.02 -34.15 -7.25
C LYS A 416 -10.95 -34.22 -8.34
N THR A 417 -10.11 -33.18 -8.42
CA THR A 417 -9.18 -32.95 -9.53
C THR A 417 -7.78 -32.78 -8.95
N PRO A 418 -6.75 -33.46 -9.49
CA PRO A 418 -5.39 -33.24 -9.05
C PRO A 418 -4.99 -31.77 -9.33
N PRO A 419 -4.42 -31.04 -8.36
CA PRO A 419 -3.99 -29.64 -8.52
C PRO A 419 -3.01 -29.38 -9.68
N ASN A 420 -2.40 -30.43 -10.20
CA ASN A 420 -1.31 -30.38 -11.18
C ASN A 420 -1.77 -29.94 -12.58
N GLU A 421 -3.07 -29.94 -12.89
CA GLU A 421 -3.60 -29.62 -14.22
C GLU A 421 -4.18 -28.20 -14.33
N ILE A 422 -4.28 -27.45 -13.23
CA ILE A 422 -4.87 -26.11 -13.23
C ILE A 422 -3.93 -25.13 -13.97
N PRO A 423 -4.40 -24.44 -15.04
CA PRO A 423 -3.61 -23.44 -15.74
C PRO A 423 -3.21 -22.28 -14.83
N ILE A 424 -1.96 -21.83 -14.93
CA ILE A 424 -1.45 -20.67 -14.21
C ILE A 424 -1.00 -19.59 -15.20
N HIS A 425 -1.55 -18.39 -15.06
CA HIS A 425 -1.17 -17.22 -15.83
C HIS A 425 -0.46 -16.22 -14.91
N LEU A 426 0.78 -15.88 -15.27
CA LEU A 426 1.59 -14.94 -14.51
C LEU A 426 1.69 -13.63 -15.29
N ILE A 427 1.14 -12.56 -14.71
CA ILE A 427 1.16 -11.22 -15.28
C ILE A 427 2.35 -10.47 -14.71
N TYR A 428 3.34 -10.24 -15.57
CA TYR A 428 4.52 -9.43 -15.29
C TYR A 428 4.81 -8.51 -16.49
N PRO A 429 5.18 -7.24 -16.28
CA PRO A 429 5.41 -6.31 -17.39
C PRO A 429 6.57 -6.73 -18.28
N SER A 430 6.32 -6.74 -19.59
CA SER A 430 7.39 -6.89 -20.58
C SER A 430 8.26 -5.62 -20.66
N VAL A 431 9.44 -5.75 -21.27
CA VAL A 431 10.31 -4.60 -21.61
C VAL A 431 9.54 -3.53 -22.38
N GLU A 432 8.69 -3.96 -23.31
CA GLU A 432 7.91 -3.05 -24.15
C GLU A 432 6.80 -2.33 -23.35
N ASN A 433 6.19 -3.01 -22.37
CA ASN A 433 5.24 -2.35 -21.47
C ASN A 433 5.91 -1.25 -20.64
N VAL A 434 7.12 -1.50 -20.14
CA VAL A 434 7.89 -0.49 -19.38
C VAL A 434 8.30 0.67 -20.27
N ARG A 435 8.87 0.39 -21.45
CA ARG A 435 9.31 1.42 -22.41
C ARG A 435 8.17 2.36 -22.83
N ARG A 436 6.95 1.83 -22.98
CA ARG A 436 5.75 2.59 -23.38
C ARG A 436 4.88 3.06 -22.22
N SER A 437 5.32 2.86 -20.97
CA SER A 437 4.62 3.36 -19.79
C SER A 437 4.69 4.89 -19.71
N LEU A 438 3.92 5.49 -18.79
CA LEU A 438 3.95 6.93 -18.55
C LEU A 438 5.31 7.42 -18.03
N GLU A 439 6.01 6.59 -17.27
CA GLU A 439 7.30 6.91 -16.66
C GLU A 439 8.49 6.51 -17.54
N GLY A 440 8.29 5.61 -18.52
CA GLY A 440 9.36 5.07 -19.37
C GLY A 440 10.29 4.10 -18.63
N TYR A 441 11.55 4.00 -19.04
CA TYR A 441 12.54 3.15 -18.34
C TYR A 441 12.83 3.51 -16.88
N PRO A 442 12.71 4.78 -16.42
CA PRO A 442 12.80 5.13 -15.01
C PRO A 442 11.80 4.48 -14.05
N VAL A 443 10.94 3.53 -14.48
CA VAL A 443 10.13 2.74 -13.54
C VAL A 443 11.04 1.89 -12.64
N PHE A 444 11.45 2.44 -11.50
CA PHE A 444 12.45 1.88 -10.57
C PHE A 444 12.01 0.62 -9.78
N TYR A 445 10.85 0.03 -10.06
CA TYR A 445 10.21 -0.91 -9.14
C TYR A 445 9.90 -2.31 -9.71
N PHE A 446 10.37 -2.62 -10.92
CA PHE A 446 10.34 -3.99 -11.43
C PHE A 446 11.67 -4.69 -11.17
N PHE A 447 11.69 -5.58 -10.17
CA PHE A 447 12.89 -6.31 -9.79
C PHE A 447 12.85 -7.73 -10.36
N PHE A 448 13.70 -7.99 -11.35
CA PHE A 448 14.03 -9.33 -11.81
C PHE A 448 15.52 -9.38 -12.13
N SER A 449 16.27 -10.22 -11.41
CA SER A 449 17.71 -10.40 -11.64
C SER A 449 17.94 -11.80 -12.18
N TRP A 450 18.38 -11.88 -13.44
CA TRP A 450 18.93 -13.09 -14.01
C TRP A 450 20.43 -13.15 -13.68
N ARG A 451 20.82 -14.03 -12.75
CA ARG A 451 22.19 -14.53 -12.70
C ARG A 451 22.17 -15.99 -13.13
N PHE A 452 22.36 -16.23 -14.43
CA PHE A 452 22.91 -17.52 -14.85
C PHE A 452 24.40 -17.49 -14.51
N SER A 453 24.79 -18.24 -13.48
CA SER A 453 26.14 -18.79 -13.47
C SER A 453 26.15 -19.86 -14.55
N ALA A 454 26.61 -19.50 -15.74
CA ALA A 454 27.14 -20.49 -16.66
C ALA A 454 28.33 -21.14 -15.94
N ILE A 455 28.18 -22.41 -15.54
CA ILE A 455 29.28 -23.30 -15.21
C ILE A 455 29.41 -24.27 -16.36
#